data_AF-A0A350IG68-F1
#
_entry.id   AF-A0A350IG68-F1
#
_cell.length_a   1.000
_cell.length_b   1.000
_cell.length_c   1.000
_cell.angle_alpha   90.00
_cell.angle_beta   90.00
_cell.angle_gamma   90.00
#
_symmetry.space_group_name_H-M   'P 1'
#
loop_
_entity.id
_entity.type
_entity.pdbx_description
1 polymer ?
#
loop_
_entity_poly.entity_id
_entity_poly.type
_entity_poly.pdbx_seq_one_letter_code
_entity_poly.pdbx_strand_id
1 'polypeptide(L)'
;MKSFNLKVQMLDAGMTMFDSESGFGDTLGQVKAEMEVYGKVFKACDLDGTKLPESTGDYDLFLDWSTPWRIRYISCHVESAGEHVVNGKTVQRYAATFKEGNRSSTLRGVVMFLFLISFATEALITPGIIYTLQGIIFAGLTAYLWILPSSKAQKVIKKLMNRLLHNSL
;
A
#
# COMPACT_ATOMS: atom_id res chain seq x y z
N MET A 1 21.10 7.43 -0.50
CA MET A 1 20.20 6.40 -1.08
C MET A 1 19.04 6.17 -0.12
N LYS A 2 17.80 6.21 -0.61
CA LYS A 2 16.62 5.87 0.22
C LYS A 2 16.57 4.35 0.35
N SER A 3 16.67 3.81 1.57
CA SER A 3 16.54 2.36 1.78
C SER A 3 15.08 1.99 2.00
N PHE A 4 14.48 1.24 1.08
CA PHE A 4 13.15 0.68 1.31
C PHE A 4 13.23 -0.49 2.30
N ASN A 5 12.11 -0.74 2.99
CA ASN A 5 12.05 -1.84 3.94
C ASN A 5 11.85 -3.17 3.22
N LEU A 6 12.93 -3.95 3.11
CA LEU A 6 12.97 -5.24 2.42
C LEU A 6 12.06 -6.31 3.04
N LYS A 7 11.69 -6.15 4.31
CA LYS A 7 10.83 -7.11 5.00
C LYS A 7 9.35 -6.93 4.65
N VAL A 8 8.98 -5.91 3.87
CA VAL A 8 7.60 -5.74 3.42
C VAL A 8 7.27 -6.84 2.42
N GLN A 9 6.12 -7.50 2.59
CA GLN A 9 5.60 -8.40 1.57
C GLN A 9 4.59 -7.63 0.73
N MET A 10 4.84 -7.55 -0.57
CA MET A 10 3.93 -7.01 -1.57
C MET A 10 2.93 -8.10 -1.94
N LEU A 11 1.65 -7.83 -1.73
CA LEU A 11 0.53 -8.71 -2.03
C LEU A 11 -0.22 -8.16 -3.24
N ASP A 12 -0.79 -9.05 -4.04
CA ASP A 12 -1.68 -8.63 -5.13
C ASP A 12 -2.88 -7.87 -4.56
N ALA A 13 -3.14 -6.70 -5.13
CA ALA A 13 -4.20 -5.79 -4.71
C ALA A 13 -5.26 -5.57 -5.80
N GLY A 14 -5.05 -6.17 -6.98
CA GLY A 14 -6.01 -6.15 -8.08
C GLY A 14 -5.46 -5.55 -9.36
N MET A 15 -6.22 -5.76 -10.43
CA MET A 15 -5.90 -5.31 -11.79
C MET A 15 -7.10 -4.56 -12.36
N THR A 16 -6.83 -3.49 -13.11
CA THR A 16 -7.84 -2.78 -13.89
C THR A 16 -7.43 -2.71 -15.35
N MET A 17 -8.38 -2.94 -16.24
CA MET A 17 -8.20 -2.67 -17.67
C MET A 17 -8.83 -1.32 -17.99
N PHE A 18 -8.19 -0.56 -18.86
CA PHE A 18 -8.68 0.75 -19.27
C PHE A 18 -8.21 1.05 -20.70
N ASP A 19 -9.04 1.75 -21.45
CA ASP A 19 -8.79 2.08 -22.86
C ASP A 19 -8.17 3.48 -22.95
N SER A 20 -7.19 3.65 -23.84
CA SER A 20 -6.51 4.92 -24.09
C SER A 20 -6.19 5.07 -25.57
N GLU A 21 -6.54 6.23 -26.15
CA GLU A 21 -6.13 6.62 -27.51
C GLU A 21 -4.64 7.03 -27.56
N SER A 22 -4.00 7.23 -26.40
CA SER A 22 -2.62 7.72 -26.29
C SER A 22 -1.60 6.58 -26.22
N GLY A 23 -0.36 6.85 -26.67
CA GLY A 23 0.72 5.87 -26.60
C GLY A 23 1.11 5.47 -25.17
N PHE A 24 1.87 4.38 -25.04
CA PHE A 24 2.24 3.80 -23.74
C PHE A 24 2.91 4.81 -22.79
N GLY A 25 3.80 5.67 -23.31
CA GLY A 25 4.51 6.66 -22.49
C GLY A 25 3.58 7.70 -21.84
N ASP A 26 2.60 8.20 -22.59
CA ASP A 26 1.63 9.18 -22.09
C ASP A 26 0.67 8.52 -21.10
N THR A 27 0.23 7.30 -21.41
CA THR A 27 -0.62 6.50 -20.51
C THR A 27 0.08 6.21 -19.18
N LEU A 28 1.36 5.83 -19.21
CA LEU A 28 2.17 5.65 -18.00
C LEU A 28 2.32 6.96 -17.22
N GLY A 29 2.45 8.09 -17.92
CA GLY A 29 2.45 9.43 -17.34
C GLY A 29 1.15 9.76 -16.61
N GLN A 30 -0.01 9.42 -17.19
CA GLN A 30 -1.32 9.59 -16.56
C GLN A 30 -1.47 8.73 -15.31
N VAL A 31 -1.08 7.46 -15.36
CA VAL A 31 -1.11 6.56 -14.19
C VAL A 31 -0.21 7.10 -13.08
N LYS A 32 0.98 7.60 -13.43
CA LYS A 32 1.89 8.25 -12.48
C LYS A 32 1.24 9.46 -11.82
N ALA A 33 0.60 10.34 -12.60
CA ALA A 33 -0.05 11.53 -12.06
C ALA A 33 -1.17 11.18 -11.07
N GLU A 34 -2.00 10.17 -11.37
CA GLU A 34 -3.05 9.71 -10.46
C GLU A 34 -2.48 9.08 -9.17
N MET A 35 -1.35 8.36 -9.27
CA MET A 35 -0.65 7.82 -8.10
C MET A 35 0.02 8.92 -7.25
N GLU A 36 0.54 9.98 -7.86
CA GLU A 36 1.23 11.09 -7.18
C GLU A 36 0.32 11.87 -6.24
N VAL A 37 -1.00 11.86 -6.47
CA VAL A 37 -2.00 12.44 -5.55
C VAL A 37 -1.88 11.86 -4.13
N TYR A 38 -1.41 10.61 -4.00
CA TYR A 38 -1.34 9.90 -2.73
C TYR A 38 0.03 9.96 -2.06
N GLY A 39 1.07 10.42 -2.77
CA GLY A 39 2.41 10.50 -2.23
C GLY A 39 3.49 10.49 -3.31
N LYS A 40 4.73 10.24 -2.88
CA LYS A 40 5.87 10.28 -3.80
C LYS A 40 5.93 8.99 -4.63
N VAL A 41 5.76 9.14 -5.94
CA VAL A 41 5.91 8.07 -6.93
C VAL A 41 7.31 8.12 -7.53
N PHE A 42 7.91 6.96 -7.71
CA PHE A 42 9.20 6.76 -8.34
C PHE A 42 9.02 5.89 -9.58
N LYS A 43 9.72 6.22 -10.67
CA LYS A 43 9.82 5.33 -11.83
C LYS A 43 10.83 4.22 -11.54
N ALA A 44 10.74 3.11 -12.27
CA ALA A 44 11.76 2.06 -12.21
C ALA A 44 13.19 2.59 -12.39
N CYS A 45 13.40 3.49 -13.35
CA CYS A 45 14.71 4.13 -13.58
C CYS A 45 15.21 4.98 -12.40
N ASP A 46 14.30 5.60 -11.62
CA ASP A 46 14.67 6.42 -10.47
C ASP A 46 15.12 5.57 -9.27
N LEU A 47 14.77 4.27 -9.29
CA LEU A 47 15.06 3.30 -8.25
C LEU A 47 16.17 2.33 -8.64
N ASP A 48 16.84 2.58 -9.76
CA ASP A 48 17.93 1.72 -10.22
C ASP A 48 19.05 1.63 -9.17
N GLY A 49 19.50 0.41 -8.89
CA GLY A 49 20.42 0.10 -7.79
C GLY A 49 19.86 0.21 -6.36
N THR A 50 18.58 0.55 -6.19
CA THR A 50 17.92 0.59 -4.87
C THR A 50 17.33 -0.78 -4.52
N LYS A 51 17.63 -1.29 -3.33
CA LYS A 51 17.04 -2.56 -2.86
C LYS A 51 15.55 -2.35 -2.51
N LEU A 52 14.68 -3.01 -3.26
CA LEU A 52 13.24 -3.08 -3.04
C LEU A 52 12.84 -4.40 -2.36
N PRO A 53 11.63 -4.50 -1.80
CA PRO A 53 11.14 -5.77 -1.27
C PRO A 53 11.13 -6.86 -2.35
N GLU A 54 11.63 -8.05 -2.03
CA GLU A 54 11.82 -9.15 -3.01
C GLU A 54 10.51 -9.58 -3.70
N SER A 55 9.37 -9.42 -3.01
CA SER A 55 8.04 -9.76 -3.53
C SER A 55 7.44 -8.72 -4.50
N THR A 56 8.14 -7.61 -4.77
CA THR A 56 7.64 -6.56 -5.68
C THR A 56 7.44 -7.11 -7.09
N GLY A 57 8.38 -7.92 -7.59
CA GLY A 57 8.38 -8.38 -8.99
C GLY A 57 8.56 -7.22 -9.96
N ASP A 58 8.01 -7.35 -11.16
CA ASP A 58 8.03 -6.28 -12.18
C ASP A 58 7.15 -5.09 -11.78
N TYR A 59 7.66 -3.89 -12.01
CA TYR A 59 6.97 -2.64 -11.71
C TYR A 59 7.48 -1.52 -12.62
N ASP A 60 6.59 -0.62 -13.03
CA ASP A 60 6.94 0.60 -13.75
C ASP A 60 6.94 1.81 -12.81
N LEU A 61 6.01 1.79 -11.84
CA LEU A 61 5.79 2.85 -10.88
C LEU A 61 5.77 2.27 -9.46
N PHE A 62 6.44 2.97 -8.55
CA PHE A 62 6.49 2.61 -7.14
C PHE A 62 6.12 3.81 -6.28
N LEU A 63 5.04 3.69 -5.51
CA LEU A 63 4.55 4.71 -4.60
C LEU A 63 4.95 4.37 -3.16
N ASP A 64 5.66 5.31 -2.53
CA ASP A 64 5.90 5.28 -1.09
C ASP A 64 4.83 6.10 -0.36
N TRP A 65 3.93 5.38 0.32
CA TRP A 65 2.87 5.95 1.14
C TRP A 65 3.06 5.61 2.63
N SER A 66 4.32 5.47 3.03
CA SER A 66 4.68 5.14 4.40
C SER A 66 4.50 6.33 5.34
N THR A 67 4.13 6.01 6.56
CA THR A 67 4.05 6.94 7.69
C THR A 67 4.98 6.45 8.80
N PRO A 68 5.37 7.31 9.77
CA PRO A 68 6.15 6.88 10.92
C PRO A 68 5.51 5.70 11.68
N TRP A 69 4.19 5.59 11.62
CA TRP A 69 3.44 4.52 12.29
C TRP A 69 3.32 3.24 11.46
N ARG A 70 3.25 3.34 10.13
CA ARG A 70 2.97 2.20 9.25
C ARG A 70 3.63 2.38 7.90
N ILE A 71 4.36 1.35 7.48
CA ILE A 71 5.06 1.26 6.20
C ILE A 71 4.06 0.76 5.17
N ARG A 72 3.89 1.51 4.09
CA ARG A 72 2.97 1.17 3.00
C ARG A 72 3.59 1.50 1.66
N TYR A 73 3.59 0.52 0.78
CA TYR A 73 4.06 0.66 -0.59
C TYR A 73 2.96 0.23 -1.54
N ILE A 74 2.91 0.85 -2.71
CA ILE A 74 2.05 0.42 -3.82
C ILE A 74 2.95 0.34 -5.04
N SER A 75 3.06 -0.83 -5.66
CA SER A 75 3.70 -0.96 -6.96
C SER A 75 2.62 -1.10 -8.03
N CYS A 76 2.86 -0.47 -9.18
CA CYS A 76 2.00 -0.58 -10.34
C CYS A 76 2.86 -1.03 -11.53
N HIS A 77 2.36 -2.03 -12.23
CA HIS A 77 2.87 -2.48 -13.52
C HIS A 77 1.80 -2.25 -14.57
N VAL A 78 2.15 -1.59 -15.66
CA VAL A 78 1.25 -1.29 -16.78
C VAL A 78 1.71 -2.10 -17.99
N GLU A 79 0.83 -2.94 -18.50
CA GLU A 79 1.08 -3.74 -19.70
C GLU A 79 0.08 -3.37 -20.81
N SER A 80 0.52 -3.47 -22.07
CA SER A 80 -0.39 -3.35 -23.22
C SER A 80 -1.13 -4.67 -23.39
N ALA A 81 -2.46 -4.61 -23.30
CA ALA A 81 -3.34 -5.77 -23.48
C ALA A 81 -3.83 -5.90 -24.94
N GLY A 82 -3.25 -5.14 -25.87
CA GLY A 82 -3.56 -5.15 -27.29
C GLY A 82 -4.52 -4.03 -27.73
N GLU A 83 -4.94 -4.11 -28.98
CA GLU A 83 -5.84 -3.14 -29.60
C GLU A 83 -7.29 -3.62 -29.53
N HIS A 84 -8.21 -2.69 -29.28
CA HIS A 84 -9.63 -2.95 -29.22
C HIS A 84 -10.39 -1.91 -30.04
N VAL A 85 -11.36 -2.35 -30.84
CA VAL A 85 -12.19 -1.45 -31.65
C VAL A 85 -13.43 -1.07 -30.86
N VAL A 86 -13.49 0.18 -30.40
CA VAL A 86 -14.67 0.74 -29.72
C VAL A 86 -15.27 1.81 -30.64
N ASN A 87 -16.55 1.68 -30.97
CA ASN A 87 -17.28 2.64 -31.81
C ASN A 87 -16.59 2.96 -33.17
N GLY A 88 -15.92 1.97 -33.78
CA GLY A 88 -15.26 2.13 -35.07
C GLY A 88 -13.89 2.80 -35.04
N LYS A 89 -13.37 3.16 -33.85
CA LYS A 89 -11.99 3.60 -33.65
C LYS A 89 -11.15 2.50 -33.02
N THR A 90 -9.92 2.34 -33.49
CA THR A 90 -8.90 1.50 -32.85
C THR A 90 -8.34 2.24 -31.64
N VAL A 91 -8.59 1.70 -30.44
CA VAL A 91 -8.10 2.23 -29.17
C VAL A 91 -7.17 1.19 -28.55
N GLN A 92 -6.09 1.59 -27.90
CA GLN A 92 -5.22 0.65 -27.19
C GLN A 92 -5.78 0.36 -25.81
N ARG A 93 -5.84 -0.92 -25.45
CA ARG A 93 -6.21 -1.35 -24.10
C ARG A 93 -4.95 -1.58 -23.28
N TYR A 94 -4.93 -1.03 -22.08
CA TYR A 94 -3.86 -1.22 -21.11
C TYR A 94 -4.42 -1.93 -19.87
N ALA A 95 -3.60 -2.79 -19.27
CA ALA A 95 -3.87 -3.39 -17.97
C ALA A 95 -2.90 -2.80 -16.95
N ALA A 96 -3.45 -2.24 -15.88
CA ALA A 96 -2.67 -1.78 -14.73
C ALA A 96 -2.88 -2.75 -13.56
N THR A 97 -1.81 -3.45 -13.20
CA THR A 97 -1.76 -4.39 -12.08
C THR A 97 -1.13 -3.72 -10.86
N PHE A 98 -1.80 -3.79 -9.72
CA PHE A 98 -1.38 -3.17 -8.47
C PHE A 98 -1.01 -4.22 -7.43
N LYS A 99 0.13 -4.03 -6.77
CA LYS A 99 0.47 -4.77 -5.55
C LYS A 99 0.59 -3.80 -4.37
N GLU A 100 0.13 -4.23 -3.20
CA GLU A 100 0.23 -3.49 -1.95
C GLU A 100 1.19 -4.14 -0.97
N GLY A 101 2.11 -3.34 -0.43
CA GLY A 101 2.94 -3.72 0.70
C GLY A 101 2.41 -3.07 1.96
N ASN A 102 2.17 -3.86 3.01
CA ASN A 102 1.65 -3.33 4.27
C ASN A 102 2.37 -3.93 5.48
N ARG A 103 3.08 -3.10 6.24
CA ARG A 103 3.81 -3.55 7.44
C ARG A 103 3.75 -2.52 8.55
N SER A 104 3.62 -2.99 9.80
CA SER A 104 3.80 -2.12 10.96
C SER A 104 5.23 -1.59 11.02
N SER A 105 5.39 -0.31 11.33
CA SER A 105 6.70 0.27 11.58
C SER A 105 7.32 -0.28 12.87
N THR A 106 8.64 -0.16 13.00
CA THR A 106 9.34 -0.47 14.25
C THR A 106 8.84 0.43 15.39
N LEU A 107 8.61 1.72 15.13
CA LEU A 107 8.10 2.68 16.12
C LEU A 107 6.76 2.24 16.70
N ARG A 108 5.82 1.85 15.85
CA ARG A 108 4.53 1.32 16.28
C ARG A 108 4.70 0.06 17.14
N GLY A 109 5.61 -0.83 16.77
CA GLY A 109 5.92 -2.02 17.56
C GLY A 109 6.43 -1.66 18.96
N VAL A 110 7.37 -0.72 19.07
CA VAL A 110 7.91 -0.25 20.36
C VAL A 110 6.82 0.37 21.23
N VAL A 111 6.00 1.28 20.67
CA VAL A 111 4.92 1.93 21.43
C VAL A 111 3.88 0.92 21.91
N MET A 112 3.47 -0.03 21.06
CA MET A 112 2.53 -1.10 21.45
C MET A 112 3.10 -2.01 22.53
N PHE A 113 4.39 -2.31 22.47
CA PHE A 113 5.07 -3.11 23.48
C PHE A 113 5.15 -2.39 24.84
N LEU A 114 5.45 -1.09 24.85
CA LEU A 114 5.44 -0.28 26.08
C LEU A 114 4.05 -0.23 26.72
N PHE A 115 2.99 -0.09 25.93
CA PHE A 115 1.62 -0.18 26.43
C PHE A 115 1.33 -1.54 27.07
N LEU A 116 1.72 -2.63 26.40
CA LEU A 116 1.53 -3.99 26.92
C LEU A 116 2.23 -4.19 28.28
N ILE A 117 3.49 -3.74 28.42
CA ILE A 117 4.22 -3.80 29.69
C ILE A 117 3.54 -2.97 30.77
N SER A 118 3.10 -1.76 30.43
CA SER A 118 2.45 -0.85 31.38
C SER A 118 1.18 -1.48 31.96
N PHE A 119 0.34 -2.07 31.11
CA PHE A 119 -0.89 -2.76 31.56
C PHE A 119 -0.59 -4.03 32.35
N ALA A 120 0.42 -4.81 31.95
CA ALA A 120 0.83 -5.99 32.72
C ALA A 120 1.33 -5.61 34.12
N THR A 121 2.07 -4.50 34.23
CA THR A 121 2.60 -3.99 35.50
C THR A 121 1.48 -3.46 36.40
N GLU A 122 0.53 -2.70 35.85
CA GLU A 122 -0.62 -2.18 36.59
C GLU A 122 -1.48 -3.30 37.18
N ALA A 123 -1.73 -4.36 36.41
CA ALA A 123 -2.48 -5.53 36.86
C ALA A 123 -1.78 -6.30 38.00
N LEU A 124 -0.45 -6.20 38.13
CA LEU A 124 0.36 -6.94 39.09
C LEU A 124 0.64 -6.15 40.38
N ILE A 125 0.79 -4.82 40.29
CA ILE A 125 1.12 -3.94 41.42
C ILE A 125 -0.12 -3.42 42.14
N THR A 126 -1.25 -3.26 41.46
CA THR A 126 -2.49 -2.72 42.05
C THR A 126 -3.52 -3.83 42.24
N PRO A 127 -3.47 -4.58 43.37
CA PRO A 127 -4.39 -5.69 43.56
C PRO A 127 -5.82 -5.17 43.73
N GLY A 128 -6.66 -5.42 42.72
CA GLY A 128 -8.07 -5.10 42.73
C GLY A 128 -8.76 -5.63 41.48
N ILE A 129 -9.86 -6.35 41.66
CA ILE A 129 -10.58 -7.04 40.57
C ILE A 129 -10.89 -6.08 39.40
N ILE A 130 -11.25 -4.83 39.71
CA ILE A 130 -11.56 -3.78 38.72
C ILE A 130 -10.32 -3.41 37.89
N TYR A 131 -9.18 -3.15 38.54
CA TYR A 131 -7.94 -2.77 37.86
C TYR A 131 -7.34 -3.92 37.06
N THR A 132 -7.44 -5.15 37.58
CA THR A 132 -7.01 -6.36 36.86
C THR A 132 -7.87 -6.58 35.60
N LEU A 133 -9.19 -6.44 35.69
CA LEU A 133 -10.09 -6.54 34.52
C LEU A 133 -9.80 -5.44 33.49
N GLN A 134 -9.61 -4.20 33.96
CA GLN A 134 -9.27 -3.07 33.11
C GLN A 134 -7.95 -3.31 32.35
N GLY A 135 -6.88 -3.73 33.04
CA GLY A 135 -5.59 -4.04 32.43
C GLY A 135 -5.68 -5.15 31.37
N ILE A 136 -6.43 -6.22 31.63
CA ILE A 136 -6.65 -7.31 30.67
C ILE A 136 -7.39 -6.81 29.41
N ILE A 137 -8.45 -6.02 29.58
CA ILE A 137 -9.23 -5.47 28.45
C ILE A 137 -8.33 -4.60 27.57
N PHE A 138 -7.55 -3.69 28.16
CA PHE A 138 -6.67 -2.81 27.41
C PHE A 138 -5.50 -3.55 26.74
N ALA A 139 -4.92 -4.55 27.39
CA ALA A 139 -3.91 -5.41 26.78
C ALA A 139 -4.47 -6.15 25.55
N GLY A 140 -5.68 -6.71 25.67
CA GLY A 140 -6.40 -7.35 24.57
C GLY A 140 -6.69 -6.39 23.41
N LEU A 141 -7.17 -5.17 23.70
CA LEU A 141 -7.44 -4.15 22.69
C LEU A 141 -6.16 -3.72 21.97
N THR A 142 -5.06 -3.56 22.70
CA THR A 142 -3.74 -3.20 22.16
C THR A 142 -3.24 -4.28 21.20
N ALA A 143 -3.32 -5.55 21.61
CA ALA A 143 -2.95 -6.69 20.77
C ALA A 143 -3.84 -6.77 19.51
N TYR A 144 -5.14 -6.56 19.64
CA TYR A 144 -6.08 -6.53 18.51
C TYR A 144 -5.74 -5.42 17.50
N LEU A 145 -5.51 -4.20 17.98
CA LEU A 145 -5.12 -3.07 17.14
C LEU A 145 -3.78 -3.32 16.45
N TRP A 146 -2.84 -4.04 17.09
CA TRP A 146 -1.55 -4.38 16.49
C TRP A 146 -1.71 -5.27 15.25
N ILE A 147 -2.59 -6.27 15.32
CA ILE A 147 -2.80 -7.27 14.25
C ILE A 147 -3.61 -6.69 13.08
N LEU A 148 -4.52 -5.75 13.34
CA LEU A 148 -5.44 -5.23 12.33
C LEU A 148 -4.73 -4.76 11.03
N PRO A 149 -4.98 -5.42 9.89
CA PRO A 149 -4.47 -4.96 8.60
C PRO A 149 -5.08 -3.60 8.27
N SER A 150 -4.29 -2.72 7.66
CA SER A 150 -4.80 -1.41 7.27
C SER A 150 -5.52 -1.55 5.94
N SER A 151 -6.84 -1.42 5.95
CA SER A 151 -7.66 -1.34 4.74
C SER A 151 -7.47 -0.04 3.93
N LYS A 152 -6.59 0.87 4.39
CA LYS A 152 -6.36 2.16 3.72
C LYS A 152 -5.70 1.98 2.35
N ALA A 153 -4.74 1.06 2.22
CA ALA A 153 -4.05 0.80 0.95
C ALA A 153 -5.02 0.22 -0.10
N GLN A 154 -5.74 -0.84 0.24
CA GLN A 154 -6.84 -1.37 -0.59
C GLN A 154 -7.88 -0.31 -1.01
N LYS A 155 -8.30 0.58 -0.10
CA LYS A 155 -9.23 1.67 -0.45
C LYS A 155 -8.62 2.67 -1.44
N VAL A 156 -7.34 2.96 -1.33
CA VAL A 156 -6.63 3.83 -2.28
C VAL A 156 -6.50 3.15 -3.64
N ILE A 157 -6.14 1.87 -3.67
CA ILE A 157 -6.01 1.09 -4.91
C ILE A 157 -7.37 1.00 -5.61
N LYS A 158 -8.46 0.71 -4.88
CA LYS A 158 -9.81 0.75 -5.44
C LYS A 158 -10.18 2.11 -6.03
N LYS A 159 -9.76 3.21 -5.38
CA LYS A 159 -9.98 4.56 -5.92
C LYS A 159 -9.14 4.82 -7.18
N LEU A 160 -7.88 4.40 -7.19
CA LEU A 160 -7.00 4.50 -8.36
C LEU A 160 -7.58 3.72 -9.55
N MET A 161 -7.97 2.46 -9.33
CA MET A 161 -8.59 1.63 -10.36
C MET A 161 -9.86 2.27 -10.93
N ASN A 162 -10.75 2.75 -10.06
CA ASN A 162 -11.97 3.42 -10.49
C ASN A 162 -11.70 4.69 -11.30
N ARG A 163 -10.66 5.46 -10.95
CA ARG A 163 -10.27 6.65 -11.71
C ARG A 163 -9.71 6.30 -13.07
N LEU A 164 -8.86 5.29 -13.16
CA LEU A 164 -8.33 4.82 -14.45
C LEU A 164 -9.45 4.33 -15.37
N LEU A 165 -10.45 3.62 -14.82
CA LEU A 165 -11.65 3.19 -15.55
C LEU A 165 -12.58 4.33 -15.99
N HIS A 166 -12.63 5.45 -15.24
CA HIS A 166 -13.50 6.58 -15.59
C HIS A 166 -12.81 7.59 -16.51
N ASN A 167 -11.48 7.67 -16.42
CA ASN A 167 -10.67 8.54 -17.27
C ASN A 167 -10.28 7.85 -18.58
N SER A 168 -10.55 6.53 -18.75
CA SER A 168 -10.45 5.89 -20.06
C SER A 168 -11.49 6.45 -21.02
N LEU A 169 -11.00 6.85 -22.18
CA LEU A 169 -11.72 7.49 -23.27
C LEU A 169 -11.82 6.53 -24.46
#